data_AF-A0A8J6HBF1-F1
#
_entry.id   AF-A0A8J6HBF1-F1
#
_cell.length_a   1.000
_cell.length_b   1.000
_cell.length_c   1.000
_cell.angle_alpha   90.00
_cell.angle_beta   90.00
_cell.angle_gamma   90.00
#
_symmetry.space_group_name_H-M   'P 1'
#
loop_
_entity.id
_entity.type
_entity.pdbx_description
1 polymer ?
#
loop_
_entity_poly.entity_id
_entity_poly.type
_entity_poly.pdbx_seq_one_letter_code
_entity_poly.pdbx_strand_id
1 'polypeptide(L)'
;METPQEQVVMTPKCKTANSTTLIIERRAVNKTNDKMHVAGGEHTGIIINKETTNGRIDRSREELHYHKFRVFLVSAQTGKNTQESRVLRFWFREEPNKTGEQASIAQDFFKELVSPQEFPRDYVGYIKKIMKLMQHNYQSINKLEVELTQLEEAAVPTRPLSADENSLGNVILLTRNKVIEIIESSYPNPVTIQDIAKENQWDEEEVAHHIAELQSSNIVKAMDHGAFTRQQSQDTQVIIVKQMPTMVSSKQPTIAIITAQYCEKLAVDAMIENKETFVRYTTVGKYST
;
A
#
# COMPACT_ATOMS: atom_id res chain seq x y z
N MET A 1 8.58 44.55 -15.40
CA MET A 1 7.25 44.38 -14.77
C MET A 1 7.29 43.03 -14.06
N GLU A 2 7.22 43.01 -12.74
CA GLU A 2 7.16 41.75 -11.98
C GLU A 2 5.81 41.09 -12.25
N THR A 3 5.81 39.90 -12.84
CA THR A 3 4.62 39.05 -12.89
C THR A 3 4.17 38.79 -11.46
N PRO A 4 2.89 39.02 -11.10
CA PRO A 4 2.42 38.83 -9.73
C PRO A 4 2.71 37.40 -9.28
N GLN A 5 3.39 37.25 -8.14
CA GLN A 5 3.76 35.95 -7.62
C GLN A 5 2.50 35.15 -7.30
N GLU A 6 2.32 34.01 -7.96
CA GLU A 6 1.16 33.16 -7.74
C GLU A 6 1.26 32.46 -6.39
N GLN A 7 0.10 32.33 -5.75
CA GLN A 7 -0.06 31.67 -4.46
C GLN A 7 -0.97 30.45 -4.62
N VAL A 8 -0.77 29.45 -3.77
CA VAL A 8 -1.64 28.27 -3.69
C VAL A 8 -2.82 28.61 -2.81
N VAL A 9 -4.02 28.65 -3.40
CA VAL A 9 -5.25 29.04 -2.73
C VAL A 9 -6.15 27.82 -2.57
N MET A 10 -6.51 27.49 -1.33
CA MET A 10 -7.53 26.48 -1.03
C MET A 10 -8.88 27.16 -0.79
N THR A 11 -9.93 26.68 -1.45
CA THR A 11 -11.31 27.18 -1.34
C THR A 11 -12.28 26.00 -1.18
N PRO A 12 -13.15 25.97 -0.15
CA PRO A 12 -14.23 25.01 -0.07
C PRO A 12 -15.24 25.20 -1.21
N LYS A 13 -15.57 24.13 -1.93
CA LYS A 13 -16.54 24.17 -3.04
C LYS A 13 -17.93 23.71 -2.59
N CYS A 14 -17.99 22.57 -1.93
CA CYS A 14 -19.26 21.96 -1.49
C CYS A 14 -19.02 21.14 -0.23
N LYS A 15 -20.02 21.08 0.63
CA LYS A 15 -20.06 20.19 1.79
C LYS A 15 -21.48 19.64 1.93
N THR A 16 -21.61 18.32 1.86
CA THR A 16 -22.83 17.58 2.17
C THR A 16 -22.66 16.85 3.50
N ALA A 17 -23.66 16.06 3.92
CA ALA A 17 -23.58 15.23 5.12
C ALA A 17 -22.44 14.19 5.06
N ASN A 18 -22.13 13.69 3.86
CA ASN A 18 -21.17 12.61 3.63
C ASN A 18 -19.98 13.00 2.75
N SER A 19 -19.97 14.19 2.14
CA SER A 19 -18.93 14.58 1.20
C SER A 19 -18.44 16.00 1.42
N THR A 20 -17.14 16.23 1.23
CA THR A 20 -16.52 17.55 1.22
C THR A 20 -15.67 17.69 -0.05
N THR A 21 -15.89 18.76 -0.81
CA THR A 21 -15.12 19.09 -2.00
C THR A 21 -14.33 20.37 -1.78
N LEU A 22 -13.03 20.31 -2.03
CA LEU A 22 -12.09 21.43 -1.94
C LEU A 22 -11.48 21.71 -3.32
N ILE A 23 -11.29 22.97 -3.64
CA ILE A 23 -10.50 23.41 -4.79
C ILE A 23 -9.18 23.95 -4.25
N ILE A 24 -8.07 23.48 -4.80
CA ILE A 24 -6.72 23.99 -4.52
C ILE A 24 -6.15 24.43 -5.86
N GLU A 25 -5.90 25.72 -6.04
CA GLU A 25 -5.48 26.28 -7.32
C GLU A 25 -4.38 27.31 -7.14
N ARG A 26 -3.58 27.52 -8.21
CA ARG A 26 -2.65 28.62 -8.27
C ARG A 26 -3.37 29.86 -8.77
N ARG A 27 -3.23 30.96 -8.04
CA ARG A 27 -3.82 32.23 -8.44
C ARG A 27 -2.94 33.40 -8.02
N ALA A 28 -2.82 34.40 -8.89
CA ALA A 28 -2.33 35.72 -8.53
C ALA A 28 -3.39 36.41 -7.64
N VAL A 29 -3.06 36.64 -6.36
CA VAL A 29 -3.97 37.29 -5.41
C VAL A 29 -3.54 38.75 -5.24
N ASN A 30 -4.28 39.65 -5.91
CA ASN A 30 -3.95 41.08 -5.89
C ASN A 30 -4.48 41.82 -4.64
N LYS A 31 -5.54 41.28 -4.00
CA LYS A 31 -6.12 41.82 -2.76
C LYS A 31 -6.66 40.68 -1.90
N THR A 32 -6.25 40.66 -0.63
CA THR A 32 -6.79 39.76 0.39
C THR A 32 -7.97 40.43 1.10
N ASN A 33 -8.98 39.64 1.48
CA ASN A 33 -10.11 40.09 2.31
C ASN A 33 -10.05 39.40 3.68
N ASP A 34 -10.84 39.86 4.66
CA ASP A 34 -10.90 39.35 6.04
C ASP A 34 -11.25 37.86 6.14
N LYS A 35 -11.84 37.29 5.08
CA LYS A 35 -12.19 35.86 4.99
C LYS A 35 -11.08 34.99 4.41
N MET A 36 -9.97 35.59 3.97
CA MET A 36 -8.78 34.90 3.50
C MET A 36 -7.74 34.87 4.62
N HIS A 37 -7.21 33.69 4.90
CA HIS A 37 -6.09 33.52 5.81
C HIS A 37 -4.81 33.30 5.01
N VAL A 38 -3.87 34.23 5.12
CA VAL A 38 -2.55 34.14 4.49
C VAL A 38 -1.59 33.48 5.48
N ALA A 39 -1.00 32.35 5.10
CA ALA A 39 -0.06 31.65 5.95
C ALA A 39 1.33 32.34 5.92
N GLY A 40 2.02 32.33 7.07
CA GLY A 40 3.38 32.87 7.21
C GLY A 40 4.44 31.79 7.42
N GLY A 41 5.70 32.21 7.57
CA GLY A 41 6.84 31.34 7.82
C GLY A 41 7.05 30.30 6.72
N GLU A 42 7.22 29.03 7.08
CA GLU A 42 7.40 27.94 6.10
C GLU A 42 6.17 27.72 5.21
N HIS A 43 5.02 28.33 5.53
CA HIS A 43 3.79 28.21 4.76
C HIS A 43 3.52 29.43 3.86
N THR A 44 4.44 30.40 3.80
CA THR A 44 4.33 31.59 2.96
C THR A 44 4.08 31.23 1.50
N GLY A 45 2.99 31.76 0.94
CA GLY A 45 2.53 31.42 -0.42
C GLY A 45 1.32 30.49 -0.46
N ILE A 46 0.81 30.06 0.70
CA ILE A 46 -0.48 29.36 0.84
C ILE A 46 -1.53 30.32 1.40
N ILE A 47 -2.72 30.31 0.80
CA ILE A 47 -3.90 31.05 1.26
C ILE A 47 -5.06 30.09 1.47
N ILE A 48 -5.76 30.23 2.59
CA ILE A 48 -7.04 29.56 2.85
C ILE A 48 -8.15 30.57 2.66
N ASN A 49 -8.95 30.39 1.61
CA ASN A 49 -10.16 31.17 1.40
C ASN A 49 -11.35 30.46 2.07
N LYS A 50 -11.97 31.10 3.07
CA LYS A 50 -13.11 30.53 3.80
C LYS A 50 -14.45 30.73 3.08
N GLU A 51 -14.49 31.48 1.98
CA GLU A 51 -15.72 31.67 1.21
C GLU A 51 -16.04 30.44 0.37
N THR A 52 -17.24 29.89 0.53
CA THR A 52 -17.73 28.81 -0.32
C THR A 52 -18.05 29.35 -1.71
N THR A 53 -17.37 28.85 -2.74
CA THR A 53 -17.77 29.12 -4.12
C THR A 53 -19.00 28.27 -4.45
N ASN A 54 -20.19 28.85 -4.29
CA ASN A 54 -21.44 28.22 -4.72
C ASN A 54 -21.43 28.00 -6.24
N GLY A 55 -21.06 26.79 -6.66
CA GLY A 55 -21.50 26.21 -7.93
C GLY A 55 -21.17 26.96 -9.23
N ARG A 56 -20.13 27.82 -9.28
CA ARG A 56 -19.56 28.19 -10.58
C ARG A 56 -18.80 26.98 -11.10
N ILE A 57 -19.53 26.10 -11.78
CA ILE A 57 -18.96 25.08 -12.65
C ILE A 57 -18.18 25.85 -13.69
N ASP A 58 -16.88 25.98 -13.46
CA ASP A 58 -15.96 26.39 -14.51
C ASP A 58 -16.01 25.28 -15.56
N ARG A 59 -16.85 25.45 -16.59
CA ARG A 59 -17.00 24.54 -17.74
C ARG A 59 -15.80 24.68 -18.69
N SER A 60 -14.63 25.00 -18.16
CA SER A 60 -13.40 25.08 -18.93
C SER A 60 -12.69 23.71 -18.90
N ARG A 61 -12.93 22.99 -19.99
CA ARG A 61 -12.18 21.83 -20.52
C ARG A 61 -12.25 20.52 -19.74
N GLU A 62 -12.26 19.46 -20.53
CA GLU A 62 -12.49 18.08 -20.13
C GLU A 62 -11.51 17.65 -19.03
N GLU A 63 -12.03 16.91 -18.06
CA GLU A 63 -11.28 16.31 -16.96
C GLU A 63 -10.25 15.33 -17.54
N LEU A 64 -9.00 15.79 -17.70
CA LEU A 64 -7.99 15.00 -18.41
C LEU A 64 -7.48 13.83 -17.56
N HIS A 65 -7.36 13.99 -16.24
CA HIS A 65 -6.82 12.96 -15.34
C HIS A 65 -7.45 13.03 -13.95
N TYR A 66 -7.84 11.87 -13.40
CA TYR A 66 -8.27 11.74 -12.01
C TYR A 66 -7.69 10.48 -11.36
N HIS A 67 -7.42 10.56 -10.06
CA HIS A 67 -7.05 9.42 -9.23
C HIS A 67 -8.08 9.24 -8.12
N LYS A 68 -8.52 7.99 -7.92
CA LYS A 68 -9.47 7.62 -6.87
C LYS A 68 -8.88 6.49 -6.04
N PHE A 69 -8.95 6.64 -4.72
CA PHE A 69 -8.54 5.61 -3.79
C PHE A 69 -9.45 5.61 -2.55
N ARG A 70 -9.29 4.58 -1.73
CA ARG A 70 -10.06 4.42 -0.50
C ARG A 70 -9.11 4.40 0.69
N VAL A 71 -9.58 4.98 1.80
CA VAL A 71 -8.92 4.90 3.09
C VAL A 71 -9.89 4.35 4.13
N PHE A 72 -9.32 3.76 5.18
CA PHE A 72 -10.05 3.35 6.37
C PHE A 72 -9.80 4.38 7.45
N LEU A 73 -10.87 4.96 7.98
CA LEU A 73 -10.84 5.89 9.08
C LEU A 73 -11.19 5.14 10.34
N VAL A 74 -10.32 5.25 11.35
CA VAL A 74 -10.58 4.70 12.68
C VAL A 74 -11.09 5.84 13.55
N SER A 75 -12.30 5.71 14.07
CA SER A 75 -12.82 6.65 15.06
C SER A 75 -12.01 6.53 16.35
N ALA A 76 -11.35 7.61 16.76
CA ALA A 76 -10.60 7.63 18.02
C ALA A 76 -11.50 7.43 19.26
N GLN A 77 -12.79 7.75 19.16
CA GLN A 77 -13.74 7.64 20.26
C GLN A 77 -14.38 6.25 20.36
N THR A 78 -14.66 5.63 19.22
CA THR A 78 -15.45 4.37 19.17
C THR A 78 -14.65 3.18 18.66
N GLY A 79 -13.42 3.37 18.15
CA GLY A 79 -12.62 2.34 17.49
C GLY A 79 -13.23 1.82 16.17
N LYS A 80 -14.39 2.35 15.77
CA LYS A 80 -15.09 1.89 14.57
C LYS A 80 -14.38 2.33 13.30
N ASN A 81 -14.38 1.43 12.32
CA ASN A 81 -13.82 1.66 11.00
C ASN A 81 -14.90 2.17 10.05
N THR A 82 -14.65 3.27 9.37
CA THR A 82 -15.45 3.74 8.23
C THR A 82 -14.59 3.83 6.99
N GLN A 83 -15.19 3.59 5.82
CA GLN A 83 -14.48 3.77 4.56
C GLN A 83 -14.68 5.20 4.05
N GLU A 84 -13.66 5.78 3.45
CA GLU A 84 -13.75 7.04 2.73
C GLU A 84 -13.13 6.91 1.35
N SER A 85 -13.88 7.34 0.34
CA SER A 85 -13.40 7.53 -1.03
C SER A 85 -12.78 8.90 -1.16
N ARG A 86 -11.54 8.96 -1.67
CA ARG A 86 -10.85 10.21 -2.01
C ARG A 86 -10.62 10.27 -3.50
N VAL A 87 -11.05 11.36 -4.13
CA VAL A 87 -10.86 11.62 -5.56
C VAL A 87 -10.06 12.90 -5.73
N LEU A 88 -9.00 12.84 -6.53
CA LEU A 88 -8.25 14.01 -6.99
C LEU A 88 -8.47 14.17 -8.49
N ARG A 89 -8.85 15.38 -8.91
CA ARG A 89 -9.00 15.76 -10.32
C ARG A 89 -8.00 16.85 -10.65
N PHE A 90 -7.33 16.73 -11.80
CA PHE A 90 -6.19 17.57 -12.15
C PHE A 90 -6.49 18.45 -13.37
N TRP A 91 -6.15 19.74 -13.25
CA TRP A 91 -6.12 20.69 -14.36
C TRP A 91 -4.71 21.24 -14.50
N PHE A 92 -4.14 21.09 -15.68
CA PHE A 92 -2.80 21.54 -16.02
C PHE A 92 -2.83 22.88 -16.74
N ARG A 93 -1.70 23.59 -16.71
CA ARG A 93 -1.50 24.78 -17.54
C ARG A 93 -1.49 24.39 -19.02
N GLU A 94 -2.02 25.27 -19.86
CA GLU A 94 -1.92 25.12 -21.30
C GLU A 94 -0.49 25.42 -21.74
N GLU A 95 0.30 24.37 -21.94
CA GLU A 95 1.58 24.47 -22.60
C GLU A 95 1.46 23.91 -24.03
N PRO A 96 1.68 24.74 -25.06
CA PRO A 96 1.44 24.35 -26.46
C PRO A 96 2.28 23.16 -26.95
N ASN A 97 3.29 22.72 -26.18
CA ASN A 97 4.25 21.69 -26.58
C ASN A 97 4.34 20.47 -25.63
N LYS A 98 3.46 20.31 -24.62
CA LYS A 98 3.59 19.25 -23.58
C LYS A 98 2.32 18.46 -23.26
N THR A 99 1.54 18.09 -24.27
CA THR A 99 0.27 17.37 -24.06
C THR A 99 0.45 15.93 -23.53
N GLY A 100 1.65 15.35 -23.61
CA GLY A 100 1.90 13.94 -23.22
C GLY A 100 2.34 13.69 -21.76
N GLU A 101 2.87 14.69 -21.05
CA GLU A 101 3.49 14.47 -19.72
C GLU A 101 2.51 14.58 -18.55
N GLN A 102 1.31 15.13 -18.80
CA GLN A 102 0.31 15.41 -17.77
C GLN A 102 -0.10 14.16 -16.97
N ALA A 103 -0.26 13.02 -17.65
CA ALA A 103 -0.58 11.75 -17.02
C ALA A 103 0.51 11.30 -16.04
N SER A 104 1.79 11.38 -16.46
CA SER A 104 2.93 11.03 -15.62
C SER A 104 3.02 11.95 -14.40
N ILE A 105 2.83 13.25 -14.61
CA ILE A 105 2.88 14.23 -13.53
C ILE A 105 1.75 13.99 -12.51
N ALA A 106 0.53 13.70 -12.96
CA ALA A 106 -0.59 13.35 -12.07
C ALA A 106 -0.30 12.07 -11.28
N GLN A 107 0.29 11.06 -11.95
CA GLN A 107 0.66 9.79 -11.32
C GLN A 107 1.77 9.98 -10.28
N ASP A 108 2.80 10.75 -10.59
CA ASP A 108 3.92 11.00 -9.67
C ASP A 108 3.45 11.84 -8.48
N PHE A 109 2.61 12.85 -8.70
CA PHE A 109 1.94 13.60 -7.64
C PHE A 109 1.18 12.65 -6.70
N PHE A 110 0.39 11.74 -7.28
CA PHE A 110 -0.38 10.78 -6.52
C PHE A 110 0.52 9.84 -5.71
N LYS A 111 1.58 9.29 -6.32
CA LYS A 111 2.56 8.43 -5.64
C LYS A 111 3.23 9.13 -4.45
N GLU A 112 3.67 10.38 -4.62
CA GLU A 112 4.31 11.14 -3.53
C GLU A 112 3.31 11.45 -2.42
N LEU A 113 2.07 11.83 -2.77
CA LEU A 113 0.99 12.08 -1.82
C LEU A 113 0.70 10.85 -0.95
N VAL A 114 0.61 9.68 -1.56
CA VAL A 114 0.24 8.42 -0.89
C VAL A 114 1.42 7.55 -0.42
N SER A 115 2.64 8.08 -0.47
CA SER A 115 3.84 7.37 -0.01
C SER A 115 3.67 6.87 1.43
N PRO A 116 3.81 5.54 1.70
CA PRO A 116 3.49 4.95 3.00
C PRO A 116 4.23 5.54 4.19
N GLN A 117 5.50 5.92 4.01
CA GLN A 117 6.36 6.44 5.07
C GLN A 117 5.90 7.82 5.58
N GLU A 118 5.28 8.60 4.69
CA GLU A 118 4.90 9.99 4.95
C GLU A 118 3.40 10.22 4.69
N PHE A 119 2.60 9.16 4.74
CA PHE A 119 1.17 9.28 4.48
C PHE A 119 0.49 9.98 5.65
N PRO A 120 -0.25 11.08 5.43
CA PRO A 120 -0.89 11.79 6.52
C PRO A 120 -1.98 10.97 7.20
N ARG A 121 -1.95 10.91 8.53
CA ARG A 121 -2.89 10.14 9.36
C ARG A 121 -4.18 10.87 9.69
N ASP A 122 -4.29 12.15 9.33
CA ASP A 122 -5.46 12.98 9.54
C ASP A 122 -5.78 13.84 8.31
N TYR A 123 -6.98 14.42 8.30
CA TYR A 123 -7.46 15.26 7.20
C TYR A 123 -6.62 16.53 6.99
N VAL A 124 -6.19 17.18 8.08
CA VAL A 124 -5.47 18.44 8.00
C VAL A 124 -4.09 18.22 7.38
N GLY A 125 -3.40 17.15 7.80
CA GLY A 125 -2.14 16.69 7.23
C GLY A 125 -2.30 16.29 5.77
N TYR A 126 -3.38 15.60 5.40
CA TYR A 126 -3.66 15.22 4.02
C TYR A 126 -3.80 16.44 3.11
N ILE A 127 -4.66 17.38 3.48
CA ILE A 127 -4.88 18.61 2.72
C ILE A 127 -3.62 19.50 2.72
N LYS A 128 -2.90 19.58 3.86
CA LYS A 128 -1.62 20.30 3.95
C LYS A 128 -0.58 19.72 2.99
N LYS A 129 -0.45 18.39 2.91
CA LYS A 129 0.48 17.73 1.99
C LYS A 129 0.14 18.07 0.53
N ILE A 130 -1.13 18.03 0.15
CA ILE A 130 -1.56 18.44 -1.21
C ILE A 130 -1.16 19.89 -1.51
N MET A 131 -1.45 20.82 -0.60
CA MET A 131 -1.07 22.23 -0.77
C MET A 131 0.45 22.40 -0.87
N LYS A 132 1.23 21.61 -0.12
CA LYS A 132 2.70 21.64 -0.15
C LYS A 132 3.30 21.07 -1.43
N LEU A 133 2.76 19.97 -1.94
CA LEU A 133 3.15 19.40 -3.22
C LEU A 133 2.87 20.37 -4.36
N MET A 134 1.72 21.06 -4.32
CA MET A 134 1.48 22.18 -5.22
C MET A 134 2.48 23.32 -4.96
N GLN A 135 2.73 23.73 -3.73
CA GLN A 135 3.62 24.87 -3.47
C GLN A 135 5.02 24.69 -4.05
N HIS A 136 5.61 23.49 -3.95
CA HIS A 136 7.04 23.29 -4.20
C HIS A 136 7.35 22.52 -5.49
N ASN A 137 6.70 21.38 -5.75
CA ASN A 137 7.20 20.40 -6.73
C ASN A 137 6.44 20.48 -8.08
N TYR A 138 5.12 20.58 -8.04
CA TYR A 138 4.27 20.32 -9.21
C TYR A 138 3.72 21.60 -9.87
N GLN A 139 4.61 22.48 -10.34
CA GLN A 139 4.26 23.82 -10.85
C GLN A 139 3.37 23.81 -12.10
N SER A 140 3.40 22.74 -12.90
CA SER A 140 2.56 22.56 -14.09
C SER A 140 1.08 22.31 -13.77
N ILE A 141 0.78 21.83 -12.55
CA ILE A 141 -0.59 21.68 -12.08
C ILE A 141 -1.12 23.06 -11.74
N ASN A 142 -2.18 23.48 -12.43
CA ASN A 142 -2.83 24.76 -12.21
C ASN A 142 -3.87 24.67 -11.10
N LYS A 143 -4.65 23.57 -11.10
CA LYS A 143 -5.76 23.37 -10.18
C LYS A 143 -5.95 21.90 -9.86
N LEU A 144 -6.33 21.64 -8.61
CA LEU A 144 -6.76 20.37 -8.07
C LEU A 144 -8.17 20.52 -7.49
N GLU A 145 -9.02 19.55 -7.78
CA GLU A 145 -10.26 19.36 -7.03
C GLU A 145 -10.12 18.07 -6.21
N VAL A 146 -10.35 18.19 -4.91
CA VAL A 146 -10.24 17.10 -3.95
C VAL A 146 -11.62 16.84 -3.38
N GLU A 147 -12.16 15.65 -3.66
CA GLU A 147 -13.44 15.19 -3.15
C GLU A 147 -13.20 14.08 -2.13
N LEU A 148 -13.75 14.27 -0.93
CA LEU A 148 -13.67 13.34 0.20
C LEU A 148 -15.09 12.88 0.51
N THR A 149 -15.40 11.60 0.28
CA THR A 149 -16.76 11.06 0.43
C THR A 149 -16.75 9.85 1.36
N GLN A 150 -17.39 9.99 2.52
CA GLN A 150 -17.63 8.89 3.45
C GLN A 150 -18.55 7.85 2.79
N LEU A 151 -18.12 6.60 2.84
CA LEU A 151 -18.86 5.44 2.39
C LEU A 151 -19.49 4.73 3.61
N GLU A 152 -20.52 3.92 3.37
CA GLU A 152 -21.17 3.14 4.42
C GLU A 152 -20.20 2.20 5.16
N GLU A 153 -20.59 1.81 6.38
CA GLU A 153 -19.86 0.89 7.25
C GLU A 153 -19.65 -0.44 6.49
N ALA A 154 -18.43 -0.66 6.00
CA ALA A 154 -18.06 -1.89 5.31
C ALA A 154 -17.05 -2.64 6.16
N ALA A 155 -17.18 -3.98 6.21
CA ALA A 155 -16.21 -4.84 6.85
C ALA A 155 -14.80 -4.50 6.34
N VAL A 156 -13.86 -4.33 7.28
CA VAL A 156 -12.47 -4.02 6.96
C VAL A 156 -11.93 -5.20 6.14
N PRO A 157 -11.48 -5.00 4.89
CA PRO A 157 -10.75 -6.04 4.19
C PRO A 157 -9.48 -6.32 4.99
N THR A 158 -9.24 -7.60 5.28
CA THR A 158 -8.04 -8.06 5.98
C THR A 158 -6.83 -7.67 5.11
N ARG A 159 -6.05 -6.69 5.55
CA ARG A 159 -4.79 -6.31 4.89
C ARG A 159 -3.84 -7.52 5.01
N PRO A 160 -3.22 -8.02 3.92
CA PRO A 160 -2.07 -8.91 4.05
C PRO A 160 -0.96 -8.13 4.75
N LEU A 161 -0.52 -8.61 5.91
CA LEU A 161 0.45 -7.94 6.75
C LEU A 161 1.77 -7.80 5.98
N SER A 162 2.27 -6.57 5.83
CA SER A 162 3.66 -6.33 5.45
C SER A 162 4.57 -6.67 6.63
N ALA A 163 5.71 -7.30 6.36
CA ALA A 163 6.63 -7.90 7.34
C ALA A 163 7.09 -6.98 8.49
N ASP A 164 6.93 -5.66 8.37
CA ASP A 164 7.44 -4.68 9.34
C ASP A 164 6.48 -4.33 10.49
N GLU A 165 5.21 -4.79 10.50
CA GLU A 165 4.22 -4.44 11.54
C GLU A 165 4.06 -5.47 12.67
N ASN A 166 5.06 -6.31 12.96
CA ASN A 166 4.98 -7.29 14.07
C ASN A 166 5.27 -6.69 15.47
N SER A 167 5.30 -5.36 15.61
CA SER A 167 5.77 -4.70 16.85
C SER A 167 4.68 -4.30 17.85
N LEU A 168 3.39 -4.43 17.50
CA LEU A 168 2.29 -3.95 18.33
C LEU A 168 1.21 -5.01 18.50
N GLY A 169 1.44 -5.93 19.45
CA GLY A 169 0.45 -6.52 20.37
C GLY A 169 -0.99 -6.80 19.91
N ASN A 170 -1.25 -7.05 18.64
CA ASN A 170 -2.55 -7.48 18.16
C ASN A 170 -2.67 -8.98 18.44
N VAL A 171 -3.73 -9.37 19.14
CA VAL A 171 -4.14 -10.78 19.26
C VAL A 171 -4.34 -11.28 17.84
N ILE A 172 -3.40 -12.07 17.34
CA ILE A 172 -3.49 -12.66 16.00
C ILE A 172 -4.60 -13.70 16.09
N LEU A 173 -5.71 -13.46 15.40
CA LEU A 173 -6.83 -14.39 15.38
C LEU A 173 -6.45 -15.62 14.54
N LEU A 174 -6.69 -16.81 15.09
CA LEU A 174 -6.53 -18.05 14.37
C LEU A 174 -7.51 -18.07 13.19
N THR A 175 -6.96 -18.11 11.98
CA THR A 175 -7.72 -18.25 10.75
C THR A 175 -6.93 -19.12 9.79
N ARG A 176 -7.63 -19.80 8.86
CA ARG A 176 -7.01 -20.55 7.76
C ARG A 176 -5.93 -19.76 7.02
N ASN A 177 -6.18 -18.47 6.77
CA ASN A 177 -5.25 -17.58 6.06
C ASN A 177 -3.97 -17.28 6.88
N LYS A 178 -4.07 -17.26 8.21
CA LYS A 178 -2.89 -17.02 9.04
C LYS A 178 -2.01 -18.27 9.14
N VAL A 179 -2.63 -19.45 9.22
CA VAL A 179 -1.89 -20.74 9.23
C VAL A 179 -1.10 -20.91 7.93
N ILE A 180 -1.70 -20.62 6.76
CA ILE A 180 -0.98 -20.67 5.49
C ILE A 180 0.14 -19.62 5.42
N GLU A 181 -0.08 -18.40 5.93
CA GLU A 181 0.95 -17.35 5.98
C GLU A 181 2.19 -17.80 6.77
N ILE A 182 2.00 -18.47 7.91
CA ILE A 182 3.09 -19.00 8.74
C ILE A 182 3.85 -20.12 8.01
N ILE A 183 3.13 -21.00 7.31
CA ILE A 183 3.75 -22.08 6.52
C ILE A 183 4.52 -21.49 5.33
N GLU A 184 4.01 -20.43 4.69
CA GLU A 184 4.65 -19.74 3.57
C GLU A 184 5.87 -18.92 3.99
N SER A 185 5.83 -18.27 5.16
CA SER A 185 6.96 -17.51 5.70
C SER A 185 8.11 -18.42 6.16
N SER A 186 7.78 -19.63 6.58
CA SER A 186 8.77 -20.63 6.99
C SER A 186 9.33 -21.42 5.80
N TYR A 187 8.73 -21.30 4.61
CA TYR A 187 9.18 -22.01 3.42
C TYR A 187 10.64 -21.63 3.08
N PRO A 188 11.55 -22.61 2.86
CA PRO A 188 11.31 -24.02 2.56
C PRO A 188 11.27 -24.98 3.76
N ASN A 189 11.38 -24.47 4.99
CA ASN A 189 11.46 -25.27 6.21
C ASN A 189 10.08 -25.84 6.60
N PRO A 190 10.00 -27.13 6.93
CA PRO A 190 8.77 -27.71 7.50
C PRO A 190 8.48 -27.14 8.89
N VAL A 191 7.21 -26.94 9.22
CA VAL A 191 6.73 -26.45 10.52
C VAL A 191 5.78 -27.46 11.16
N THR A 192 5.81 -27.59 12.49
CA THR A 192 4.91 -28.50 13.22
C THR A 192 3.69 -27.76 13.77
N ILE A 193 2.63 -28.51 14.06
CA ILE A 193 1.41 -27.98 14.71
C ILE A 193 1.77 -27.36 16.07
N GLN A 194 2.65 -28.03 16.82
CA GLN A 194 3.10 -27.60 18.14
C GLN A 194 3.83 -26.26 18.10
N ASP A 195 4.72 -26.06 17.11
CA ASP A 195 5.45 -24.81 16.95
C ASP A 195 4.49 -23.65 16.62
N ILE A 196 3.55 -23.87 15.68
CA ILE A 196 2.55 -22.87 15.31
C ILE A 196 1.67 -22.48 16.50
N ALA A 197 1.15 -23.47 17.23
CA ALA A 197 0.30 -23.24 18.39
C ALA A 197 1.04 -22.52 19.51
N LYS A 198 2.28 -22.93 19.81
CA LYS A 198 3.10 -22.36 20.90
C LYS A 198 3.54 -20.93 20.62
N GLU A 199 3.96 -20.62 19.40
CA GLU A 199 4.41 -19.27 19.04
C GLU A 199 3.27 -18.24 19.03
N ASN A 200 2.05 -18.68 18.71
CA ASN A 200 0.88 -17.79 18.55
C ASN A 200 -0.13 -17.89 19.69
N GLN A 201 0.11 -18.74 20.70
CA GLN A 201 -0.81 -19.00 21.83
C GLN A 201 -2.21 -19.48 21.37
N TRP A 202 -2.24 -20.39 20.39
CA TRP A 202 -3.47 -20.98 19.86
C TRP A 202 -3.67 -22.41 20.35
N ASP A 203 -4.90 -22.89 20.18
CA ASP A 203 -5.26 -24.28 20.46
C ASP A 203 -4.73 -25.21 19.36
N GLU A 204 -4.10 -26.32 19.77
CA GLU A 204 -3.51 -27.29 18.83
C GLU A 204 -4.57 -27.99 17.97
N GLU A 205 -5.77 -28.25 18.50
CA GLU A 205 -6.85 -28.91 17.76
C GLU A 205 -7.41 -27.99 16.67
N GLU A 206 -7.57 -26.69 16.98
CA GLU A 206 -8.02 -25.71 16.00
C GLU A 206 -6.97 -25.47 14.88
N VAL A 207 -5.68 -25.42 15.23
CA VAL A 207 -4.60 -25.34 14.22
C VAL A 207 -4.59 -26.60 13.35
N ALA A 208 -4.74 -27.79 13.95
CA ALA A 208 -4.81 -29.06 13.23
C ALA A 208 -6.00 -29.10 12.26
N HIS A 209 -7.16 -28.57 12.67
CA HIS A 209 -8.34 -28.46 11.81
C HIS A 209 -8.04 -27.64 10.54
N HIS A 210 -7.45 -26.44 10.69
CA HIS A 210 -7.10 -25.61 9.54
C HIS A 210 -6.02 -26.24 8.65
N ILE A 211 -5.02 -26.93 9.23
CA ILE A 211 -4.02 -27.65 8.43
C ILE A 211 -4.67 -28.78 7.64
N ALA A 212 -5.62 -29.51 8.22
CA ALA A 212 -6.37 -30.55 7.51
C ALA A 212 -7.18 -29.98 6.32
N GLU A 213 -7.80 -28.81 6.48
CA GLU A 213 -8.48 -28.09 5.38
C GLU A 213 -7.50 -27.65 4.27
N LEU A 214 -6.30 -27.20 4.65
CA LEU A 214 -5.26 -26.81 3.68
C LEU A 214 -4.72 -28.04 2.95
N GLN A 215 -4.58 -29.17 3.64
CA GLN A 215 -4.11 -30.42 3.04
C GLN A 215 -5.15 -31.02 2.09
N SER A 216 -6.44 -31.02 2.46
CA SER A 216 -7.53 -31.46 1.58
C SER A 216 -7.65 -30.61 0.32
N SER A 217 -7.24 -29.33 0.41
CA SER A 217 -7.17 -28.40 -0.72
C SER A 217 -5.86 -28.52 -1.54
N ASN A 218 -4.97 -29.47 -1.24
CA ASN A 218 -3.65 -29.63 -1.86
C ASN A 218 -2.75 -28.37 -1.79
N ILE A 219 -2.92 -27.56 -0.74
CA ILE A 219 -2.12 -26.35 -0.50
C ILE A 219 -0.85 -26.69 0.29
N VAL A 220 -0.94 -27.61 1.25
CA VAL A 220 0.17 -28.02 2.11
C VAL A 220 0.36 -29.53 2.05
N LYS A 221 1.59 -29.97 2.24
CA LYS A 221 1.99 -31.37 2.22
C LYS A 221 2.55 -31.76 3.59
N ALA A 222 2.08 -32.89 4.10
CA ALA A 222 2.66 -33.52 5.28
C ALA A 222 4.04 -34.11 4.96
N MET A 223 4.98 -33.88 5.85
CA MET A 223 6.34 -34.39 5.86
C MET A 223 6.50 -35.39 7.02
N ASP A 224 7.69 -35.98 7.14
CA ASP A 224 7.98 -36.87 8.26
C ASP A 224 7.87 -36.14 9.61
N HIS A 225 7.58 -36.89 10.68
CA HIS A 225 7.51 -36.40 12.07
C HIS A 225 6.42 -35.35 12.32
N GLY A 226 5.34 -35.34 11.53
CA GLY A 226 4.19 -34.46 11.77
C GLY A 226 4.44 -33.00 11.40
N ALA A 227 5.45 -32.73 10.57
CA ALA A 227 5.72 -31.41 10.03
C ALA A 227 4.99 -31.19 8.70
N PHE A 228 4.72 -29.93 8.37
CA PHE A 228 3.99 -29.51 7.17
C PHE A 228 4.81 -28.49 6.39
N THR A 229 4.74 -28.56 5.07
CA THR A 229 5.36 -27.57 4.18
C THR A 229 4.44 -27.23 3.01
N ARG A 230 4.74 -26.16 2.29
CA ARG A 230 3.93 -25.72 1.13
C ARG A 230 4.01 -26.74 -0.01
N GLN A 231 2.86 -27.14 -0.55
CA GLN A 231 2.80 -27.98 -1.73
C GLN A 231 3.05 -27.14 -3.00
N GLN A 232 4.05 -27.53 -3.79
CA GLN A 232 4.31 -26.94 -5.11
C GLN A 232 3.52 -27.65 -6.20
N SER A 233 3.30 -26.95 -7.32
CA SER A 233 2.71 -27.51 -8.54
C SER A 233 3.49 -28.72 -9.03
N GLN A 234 2.78 -29.70 -9.61
CA GLN A 234 3.31 -31.02 -9.97
C GLN A 234 4.53 -30.99 -10.92
N ASP A 235 4.75 -29.91 -11.67
CA ASP A 235 5.88 -29.75 -12.58
C ASP A 235 7.24 -29.44 -11.92
N THR A 236 7.27 -29.12 -10.63
CA THR A 236 8.54 -28.77 -9.96
C THR A 236 9.03 -29.92 -9.07
N GLN A 237 9.93 -30.75 -9.58
CA GLN A 237 10.62 -31.74 -8.76
C GLN A 237 11.59 -31.04 -7.81
N VAL A 238 11.28 -31.11 -6.51
CA VAL A 238 12.17 -30.65 -5.43
C VAL A 238 12.99 -31.84 -4.93
N ILE A 239 14.30 -31.75 -5.07
CA ILE A 239 15.25 -32.78 -4.65
C ILE A 239 15.81 -32.39 -3.28
N ILE A 240 15.45 -33.17 -2.26
CA ILE A 240 15.99 -32.99 -0.91
C ILE A 240 17.40 -33.60 -0.86
N VAL A 241 18.39 -32.79 -0.50
CA VAL A 241 19.80 -33.20 -0.47
C VAL A 241 20.42 -32.99 0.91
N LYS A 242 21.32 -33.89 1.33
CA LYS A 242 22.13 -33.69 2.54
C LYS A 242 23.24 -32.66 2.33
N GLN A 243 23.79 -32.63 1.11
CA GLN A 243 24.83 -31.69 0.69
C GLN A 243 24.47 -31.18 -0.71
N MET A 244 24.69 -29.88 -0.95
CA MET A 244 24.46 -29.30 -2.27
C MET A 244 25.38 -29.99 -3.29
N PRO A 245 24.83 -30.46 -4.42
CA PRO A 245 25.62 -31.15 -5.43
C PRO A 245 26.64 -30.18 -6.06
N THR A 246 27.81 -30.72 -6.42
CA THR A 246 28.79 -29.97 -7.22
C THR A 246 28.30 -29.92 -8.65
N MET A 247 27.84 -28.74 -9.09
CA MET A 247 27.32 -28.51 -10.44
C MET A 247 28.47 -28.52 -11.46
N VAL A 248 28.29 -29.26 -12.56
CA VAL A 248 29.17 -29.18 -13.73
C VAL A 248 29.18 -27.75 -14.28
N SER A 249 30.33 -27.29 -14.80
CA SER A 249 30.52 -25.88 -15.21
C SER A 249 29.44 -25.36 -16.17
N SER A 250 28.91 -26.21 -17.06
CA SER A 250 27.83 -25.85 -18.00
C SER A 250 26.46 -25.66 -17.35
N LYS A 251 26.25 -26.17 -16.13
CA LYS A 251 25.01 -26.01 -15.35
C LYS A 251 25.14 -24.97 -14.24
N GLN A 252 26.33 -24.38 -14.01
CA GLN A 252 26.49 -23.41 -12.91
C GLN A 252 25.69 -22.13 -13.17
N PRO A 253 24.96 -21.62 -12.15
CA PRO A 253 24.21 -20.38 -12.30
C PRO A 253 25.16 -19.19 -12.49
N THR A 254 24.87 -18.35 -13.48
CA THR A 254 25.64 -17.12 -13.74
C THR A 254 25.18 -15.95 -12.87
N ILE A 255 23.93 -15.98 -12.42
CA ILE A 255 23.30 -14.93 -11.61
C ILE A 255 22.67 -15.62 -10.40
N ALA A 256 22.86 -15.02 -9.22
CA ALA A 256 22.19 -15.44 -7.99
C ALA A 256 20.98 -14.53 -7.74
N ILE A 257 19.81 -15.15 -7.50
CA ILE A 257 18.58 -14.46 -7.11
C ILE A 257 18.24 -14.92 -5.68
N ILE A 258 18.01 -13.96 -4.79
CA ILE A 258 17.62 -14.22 -3.40
C ILE A 258 16.23 -13.64 -3.20
N THR A 259 15.29 -14.47 -2.78
CA THR A 259 13.91 -14.09 -2.47
C THR A 259 13.68 -14.15 -0.97
N ALA A 260 12.94 -13.20 -0.41
CA ALA A 260 12.57 -13.18 1.00
C ALA A 260 11.16 -13.72 1.24
N GLN A 261 10.28 -13.66 0.22
CA GLN A 261 8.88 -14.09 0.33
C GLN A 261 8.54 -15.22 -0.63
N TYR A 262 7.59 -16.08 -0.24
CA TYR A 262 7.16 -17.20 -1.07
C TYR A 262 6.56 -16.75 -2.42
N CYS A 263 5.83 -15.62 -2.43
CA CYS A 263 5.28 -15.06 -3.67
C CYS A 263 6.37 -14.57 -4.65
N GLU A 264 7.46 -14.01 -4.14
CA GLU A 264 8.64 -13.64 -4.96
C GLU A 264 9.26 -14.88 -5.57
N LYS A 265 9.44 -15.95 -4.78
CA LYS A 265 9.91 -17.24 -5.29
C LYS A 265 9.01 -17.73 -6.42
N LEU A 266 7.69 -17.73 -6.25
CA LEU A 266 6.76 -18.15 -7.31
C LEU A 266 6.87 -17.30 -8.58
N ALA A 267 7.02 -15.99 -8.45
CA ALA A 267 7.19 -15.09 -9.58
C ALA A 267 8.50 -15.37 -10.34
N VAL A 268 9.62 -15.54 -9.60
CA VAL A 268 10.92 -15.90 -10.18
C VAL A 268 10.85 -17.27 -10.87
N ASP A 269 10.24 -18.24 -10.21
CA ASP A 269 10.05 -19.60 -10.71
C ASP A 269 9.23 -19.68 -12.01
N ALA A 270 8.33 -18.73 -12.23
CA ALA A 270 7.52 -18.64 -13.44
C ALA A 270 8.30 -18.05 -14.62
N MET A 271 9.40 -17.34 -14.35
CA MET A 271 10.27 -16.75 -15.37
C MET A 271 11.45 -17.66 -15.76
N ILE A 272 11.65 -18.79 -15.07
CA ILE A 272 12.77 -19.70 -15.28
C ILE A 272 12.28 -21.00 -15.93
N GLU A 273 12.85 -21.32 -17.10
CA GLU A 273 12.64 -22.59 -17.80
C GLU A 273 13.72 -23.62 -17.40
N ASN A 274 13.42 -24.92 -17.53
CA ASN A 274 14.36 -26.04 -17.26
C ASN A 274 15.01 -26.01 -15.86
N LYS A 275 14.23 -25.72 -14.82
CA LYS A 275 14.70 -25.60 -13.43
C LYS A 275 14.89 -26.94 -12.73
N GLU A 276 15.97 -27.05 -11.96
CA GLU A 276 16.21 -28.12 -10.98
C GLU A 276 16.24 -27.47 -9.58
N THR A 277 15.37 -27.92 -8.67
CA THR A 277 15.27 -27.32 -7.33
C THR A 277 15.89 -28.25 -6.30
N PHE A 278 16.94 -27.79 -5.61
CA PHE A 278 17.58 -28.51 -4.51
C PHE A 278 17.28 -27.84 -3.17
N VAL A 279 16.85 -28.62 -2.18
CA VAL A 279 16.64 -28.13 -0.81
C VAL A 279 17.55 -28.91 0.14
N ARG A 280 18.35 -28.17 0.91
CA ARG A 280 19.22 -28.73 1.94
C ARG A 280 18.75 -28.27 3.32
N TYR A 281 18.19 -29.20 4.09
CA TYR A 281 17.85 -28.95 5.48
C TYR A 281 19.10 -29.08 6.35
N THR A 282 19.43 -28.01 7.09
CA THR A 282 20.46 -28.05 8.12
C THR A 282 19.80 -28.16 9.49
N THR A 283 20.18 -29.15 10.27
CA THR A 283 19.79 -29.25 11.68
C THR A 283 20.60 -28.22 12.46
N VAL A 284 20.09 -26.99 12.59
CA VAL A 284 20.63 -26.01 13.53
C VAL A 284 19.90 -26.18 14.86
N GLY A 285 20.64 -26.47 15.93
CA GLY A 285 20.10 -26.62 17.29
C GLY A 285 20.05 -28.06 17.82
N LYS A 286 21.21 -28.64 18.16
CA LYS A 286 21.25 -29.54 19.32
C LYS A 286 21.31 -28.64 20.54
N TYR A 287 20.26 -28.60 21.35
CA TYR A 287 20.41 -28.11 22.72
C TYR A 287 21.40 -29.06 23.40
N SER A 288 22.64 -28.61 23.57
CA SER A 288 23.60 -29.24 24.45
C SER A 288 22.95 -29.32 25.83
N THR A 289 22.77 -30.55 26.28
CA THR A 289 22.15 -30.95 27.54
C THR A 289 22.90 -30.38 28.73
#